data_AF-A0AB36CN58-F1
#
_entry.id   AF-A0AB36CN58-F1
#
_cell.length_a   1.000
_cell.length_b   1.000
_cell.length_c   1.000
_cell.angle_alpha   90.00
_cell.angle_beta   90.00
_cell.angle_gamma   90.00
#
_symmetry.space_group_name_H-M   'P 1'
#
loop_
_entity.id
_entity.type
_entity.pdbx_description
1 polymer ?
#
loop_
_entity_poly.entity_id
_entity_poly.type
_entity_poly.pdbx_seq_one_letter_code
_entity_poly.pdbx_strand_id
1 'polypeptide(L)' 'MALSIMFALFDLVITDWLVICTWSPRQLMLPGTEECAGWKDYGFHVKEQLQPKALFVLFAASLVMGFVVWWLA' A
#
# COMPACT_ATOMS: atom_id res chain seq x y z
N MET A 1 4.36 -8.75 -12.88
CA MET A 1 3.67 -9.36 -11.72
C MET A 1 4.57 -9.46 -10.49
N ALA A 2 5.75 -10.07 -10.57
CA ALA A 2 6.67 -10.19 -9.43
C ALA A 2 6.99 -8.83 -8.77
N LEU A 3 7.27 -7.80 -9.58
CA LEU A 3 7.50 -6.44 -9.09
C LEU A 3 6.29 -5.89 -8.30
N SER A 4 5.08 -6.06 -8.81
CA SER A 4 3.84 -5.58 -8.19
C SER A 4 3.53 -6.31 -6.88
N ILE A 5 3.87 -7.60 -6.79
CA ILE A 5 3.77 -8.37 -5.56
C ILE A 5 4.80 -7.88 -4.55
N MET A 6 6.05 -7.68 -4.97
CA MET A 6 7.08 -7.07 -4.10
C MET A 6 6.66 -5.68 -3.61
N PHE A 7 6.08 -4.86 -4.48
CA PHE A 7 5.54 -3.55 -4.12
C PHE A 7 4.46 -3.67 -3.05
N ALA A 8 3.47 -4.54 -3.27
CA ALA A 8 2.39 -4.78 -2.28
C ALA A 8 2.92 -5.29 -0.93
N LEU A 9 3.94 -6.16 -0.94
CA LEU A 9 4.57 -6.64 0.28
C LEU A 9 5.39 -5.56 0.99
N PHE A 10 6.12 -4.75 0.22
CA PHE A 10 6.87 -3.62 0.77
C PHE A 10 5.92 -2.62 1.41
N ASP A 11 4.80 -2.32 0.76
CA ASP A 11 3.79 -1.40 1.27
C ASP A 11 3.18 -1.91 2.58
N LEU A 12 2.68 -3.15 2.61
CA LEU A 12 2.11 -3.72 3.83
C LEU A 12 3.12 -3.82 4.99
N VAL A 13 4.34 -4.27 4.72
CA VAL A 13 5.31 -4.54 5.80
C VAL A 13 6.06 -3.28 6.20
N ILE A 14 6.61 -2.55 5.24
CA ILE A 14 7.49 -1.42 5.54
C ILE A 14 6.67 -0.15 5.77
N THR A 15 5.79 0.19 4.83
CA THR A 15 5.02 1.44 4.92
C THR A 15 3.93 1.32 5.99
N ASP A 16 2.97 0.42 5.81
CA ASP A 16 1.78 0.34 6.66
C ASP A 16 2.13 -0.13 8.07
N TRP A 17 2.88 -1.22 8.21
CA TRP A 17 3.16 -1.76 9.53
C TRP A 17 4.29 -1.04 10.27
N LEU A 18 5.49 -0.97 9.70
CA LEU A 18 6.65 -0.42 10.41
C LEU A 18 6.60 1.11 10.51
N VAL A 19 6.31 1.82 9.41
CA VAL A 19 6.32 3.28 9.40
C VAL A 19 5.04 3.85 9.99
N ILE A 20 3.87 3.48 9.47
CA ILE A 20 2.59 4.09 9.86
C ILE A 20 2.09 3.57 11.20
N CYS A 21 1.93 2.26 11.37
CA CYS A 21 1.37 1.68 12.60
C CYS A 21 2.38 1.58 13.76
N THR A 22 3.65 1.28 13.49
CA THR A 22 4.62 1.05 14.58
C THR A 22 5.31 2.36 14.97
N TRP A 23 6.06 2.96 14.05
CA TRP A 23 6.84 4.17 14.32
C TRP A 23 5.96 5.43 14.46
N SER A 24 4.97 5.59 13.58
CA SER A 24 3.98 6.67 13.64
C SER A 24 4.59 8.08 13.75
N PRO A 25 5.42 8.52 12.77
CA PRO A 25 6.01 9.85 12.82
C PRO A 25 4.93 10.93 12.64
N ARG A 26 4.91 11.94 13.54
CA ARG A 26 3.90 13.01 13.55
C ARG A 26 3.80 13.78 12.22
N GLN A 27 4.90 13.86 11.47
CA GLN A 27 4.95 14.53 10.17
C GLN A 27 4.14 13.83 9.07
N LEU A 28 3.86 12.53 9.22
CA LEU A 28 2.99 11.76 8.32
C LEU A 28 1.56 11.68 8.83
N MET A 29 1.31 12.13 10.06
CA MET A 29 -0.01 12.12 10.68
C MET A 29 -0.72 13.44 10.42
N LEU A 30 -2.03 13.35 10.26
CA LEU A 30 -2.86 14.55 10.19
C LEU A 30 -2.86 15.23 11.58
N PRO A 31 -2.52 16.53 11.69
CA PRO A 31 -2.46 17.21 12.97
C PRO A 31 -3.78 17.12 13.73
N GLY A 32 -3.70 16.78 15.02
CA GLY A 32 -4.87 16.57 15.88
C GLY A 32 -5.49 15.17 15.78
N THR A 33 -4.90 14.25 15.01
CA THR A 33 -5.35 12.85 14.90
C THR A 33 -4.32 11.85 15.43
N GLU A 34 -3.20 12.30 15.99
CA GLU A 34 -2.03 11.47 16.32
C GLU A 34 -2.37 10.32 17.29
N GLU A 35 -3.34 10.55 18.17
CA GLU A 35 -3.80 9.58 19.16
C GLU A 35 -5.00 8.74 18.69
N CYS A 36 -5.47 8.91 17.45
CA CYS A 36 -6.56 8.12 16.91
C CYS A 36 -6.14 6.66 16.74
N ALA A 37 -6.91 5.74 17.32
CA ALA A 37 -6.64 4.30 17.25
C ALA A 37 -6.49 3.76 15.82
N GLY A 38 -7.13 4.40 14.84
CA GLY A 38 -7.03 4.04 13.42
C GLY A 38 -5.60 4.03 12.87
N TRP A 39 -4.70 4.88 13.39
CA TRP A 39 -3.29 4.88 12.97
C TRP A 39 -2.55 3.58 13.33
N LYS A 40 -3.05 2.83 14.31
CA LYS A 40 -2.45 1.59 14.80
C LYS A 40 -3.15 0.33 14.27
N ASP A 41 -4.19 0.47 13.45
CA ASP A 41 -4.97 -0.66 12.92
C ASP A 41 -4.33 -1.26 11.66
N TYR A 42 -3.27 -2.05 11.85
CA TYR A 42 -2.63 -2.76 10.73
C TYR A 42 -3.57 -3.78 10.06
N GLY A 43 -4.55 -4.32 10.80
CA GLY A 43 -5.51 -5.28 10.26
C GLY A 43 -6.38 -4.67 9.16
N PHE A 44 -6.71 -3.39 9.27
CA PHE A 44 -7.40 -2.63 8.23
C PHE A 44 -6.61 -2.60 6.91
N HIS A 45 -5.31 -2.31 6.95
CA HIS A 45 -4.45 -2.25 5.77
C HIS A 45 -4.39 -3.60 5.03
N VAL A 46 -4.15 -4.69 5.77
CA VAL A 46 -4.12 -6.04 5.21
C VAL A 46 -5.48 -6.40 4.59
N LYS A 47 -6.58 -6.09 5.27
CA LYS A 47 -7.93 -6.37 4.77
C LYS A 47 -8.22 -5.62 3.48
N GLU A 48 -7.92 -4.33 3.40
CA GLU A 48 -8.15 -3.52 2.20
C GLU A 48 -7.27 -3.97 1.03
N GLN A 49 -5.99 -4.28 1.27
CA GLN A 49 -5.07 -4.75 0.23
C GLN A 49 -5.51 -6.08 -0.40
N LEU A 50 -6.17 -6.95 0.38
CA LEU A 50 -6.68 -8.24 -0.09
C LEU A 50 -8.08 -8.16 -0.70
N GLN A 51 -8.73 -6.99 -0.73
CA GLN A 51 -10.03 -6.88 -1.37
C GLN A 51 -9.92 -7.12 -2.89
N PRO A 52 -10.93 -7.76 -3.52
CA PRO A 52 -10.91 -8.01 -4.95
C PRO A 52 -10.66 -6.75 -5.80
N LYS A 53 -11.20 -5.61 -5.37
CA LYS A 53 -10.97 -4.31 -6.01
C LYS A 53 -9.48 -3.92 -6.03
N ALA A 54 -8.77 -4.12 -4.92
CA ALA A 54 -7.36 -3.74 -4.80
C ALA A 54 -6.47 -4.68 -5.60
N LEU A 55 -6.73 -5.99 -5.52
CA LEU A 55 -6.03 -7.00 -6.32
C LEU A 55 -6.26 -6.78 -7.83
N PHE A 56 -7.47 -6.42 -8.22
CA PHE A 56 -7.80 -6.08 -9.61
C PHE A 56 -7.02 -4.85 -10.08
N VAL A 57 -6.97 -3.78 -9.28
CA VAL A 57 -6.20 -2.57 -9.62
C VAL A 57 -4.71 -2.88 -9.74
N LEU A 58 -4.13 -3.65 -8.82
CA LEU A 58 -2.72 -4.03 -8.86
C LEU A 58 -2.40 -4.83 -10.13
N PHE A 59 -3.27 -5.78 -10.51
CA PHE A 59 -3.15 -6.57 -11.72
C PHE A 59 -3.29 -5.69 -12.98
N ALA A 60 -4.34 -4.87 -13.07
CA ALA A 60 -4.62 -4.01 -14.21
C ALA A 60 -3.52 -2.97 -14.43
N ALA A 61 -3.05 -2.31 -13.36
CA ALA A 61 -1.94 -1.35 -13.42
C ALA A 61 -0.66 -2.01 -13.96
N SER A 62 -0.40 -3.26 -13.56
CA SER A 62 0.74 -4.02 -14.07
C SER A 62 0.65 -4.29 -15.58
N LEU A 63 -0.55 -4.61 -16.08
CA LEU A 63 -0.78 -4.80 -17.52
C LEU A 63 -0.62 -3.49 -18.29
N VAL A 64 -1.19 -2.40 -17.78
CA VAL A 64 -1.09 -1.08 -18.41
C VAL A 64 0.37 -0.64 -18.48
N MET A 65 1.14 -0.75 -17.39
CA MET A 65 2.56 -0.41 -17.40
C MET A 65 3.35 -1.27 -18.38
N GLY A 66 3.10 -2.58 -18.42
CA GLY A 66 3.73 -3.47 -19.39
C GLY A 66 3.42 -3.09 -20.84
N PHE A 67 2.17 -2.76 -21.12
CA PHE A 67 1.74 -2.30 -22.44
C PHE A 67 2.39 -0.97 -22.83
N VAL A 68 2.45 0.00 -21.92
CA VAL A 68 3.10 1.31 -22.16
C VAL A 68 4.58 1.12 -22.47
N VAL A 69 5.28 0.29 -21.70
CA VAL A 69 6.71 0.01 -21.95
C VAL A 69 6.90 -0.66 -23.31
N TRP A 70 6.07 -1.65 -23.64
CA TRP A 70 6.13 -2.31 -24.94
C TRP A 70 5.86 -1.35 -26.11
N TRP A 71 4.91 -0.43 -25.96
CA TRP A 71 4.56 0.56 -26.98
C TRP A 71 5.67 1.59 -27.25
N LEU A 72 6.46 1.92 -26.22
CA LEU A 72 7.51 2.93 -26.28
C LEU A 72 8.89 2.37 -26.66
N ALA A 73 9.07 1.05 -26.68
CA ALA A 73 10.31 0.36 -27.02
C ALA A 73 10.38 0.01 -28.52
#